data_AF-V2UWH4-F1
#
_entry.id   AF-V2UWH4-F1
#
_cell.length_a   1.000
_cell.length_b   1.000
_cell.length_c   1.000
_cell.angle_alpha   90.00
_cell.angle_beta   90.00
_cell.angle_gamma   90.00
#
_symmetry.space_group_name_H-M   'P 1'
#
loop_
_entity.id
_entity.type
_entity.pdbx_description
1 polymer ?
#
loop_
_entity_poly.entity_id
_entity_poly.type
_entity_poly.pdbx_seq_one_letter_code
_entity_poly.pdbx_strand_id
1 'polypeptide(L)'
;MYVLSIFWRASQSKHKAFANVELTDEINRYFQNCIKDLIGLDPNAVMIKVAKLKCSRNYYTEEHLRGIITNPVLRKLGENRFSYFMIFSGYYFEIMLYTTPGLKVSEAGVLKKNKRILKVPYIDILSIPEMVKAFLKTRELQKSQQVF
;
A
#
# COMPACT_ATOMS: atom_id res chain seq x y z
N MET A 1 -0.07 -1.65 13.94
CA MET A 1 0.22 -0.22 14.16
C MET A 1 1.25 0.36 13.19
N TYR A 2 2.43 -0.25 12.99
CA TYR A 2 3.51 0.32 12.16
C TYR A 2 3.10 0.88 10.78
N VAL A 3 2.48 0.08 9.91
CA VAL A 3 2.06 0.49 8.55
C VAL A 3 1.04 1.63 8.60
N LEU A 4 0.07 1.54 9.52
CA LEU A 4 -0.94 2.58 9.73
C LEU A 4 -0.30 3.90 10.16
N SER A 5 0.71 3.87 11.04
CA SER A 5 1.43 5.06 11.47
C SER A 5 2.23 5.73 10.34
N ILE A 6 2.80 4.96 9.42
CA ILE A 6 3.46 5.51 8.23
C ILE A 6 2.43 6.23 7.34
N PHE A 7 1.33 5.54 7.06
CA PHE A 7 0.28 6.08 6.19
C PHE A 7 -0.39 7.32 6.77
N TRP A 8 -0.70 7.32 8.07
CA TRP A 8 -1.23 8.50 8.75
C TRP A 8 -0.24 9.68 8.69
N ARG A 9 1.07 9.44 8.91
CA ARG A 9 2.06 10.53 8.76
C ARG A 9 2.16 11.05 7.33
N ALA A 10 1.97 10.19 6.33
CA ALA A 10 1.89 10.63 4.94
C ALA A 10 0.70 11.57 4.72
N SER A 11 -0.47 11.29 5.29
CA SER A 11 -1.65 12.17 5.16
C SER A 11 -1.49 13.53 5.85
N GLN A 12 -0.62 13.62 6.86
CA GLN A 12 -0.32 14.88 7.54
C GLN A 12 0.86 15.64 6.90
N SER A 13 1.50 15.08 5.88
CA SER A 13 2.70 15.66 5.30
C SER A 13 2.40 16.70 4.23
N LYS A 14 3.13 17.82 4.27
CA LYS A 14 3.11 18.84 3.20
C LYS A 14 4.04 18.51 2.03
N HIS A 15 4.78 17.40 2.10
CA HIS A 15 5.75 17.06 1.06
C HIS A 15 5.03 16.55 -0.21
N LYS A 16 5.44 17.04 -1.38
CA LYS A 16 4.79 16.76 -2.68
C LYS A 16 4.59 15.27 -2.99
N ALA A 17 5.46 14.40 -2.49
CA ALA A 17 5.35 12.95 -2.67
C ALA A 17 4.08 12.35 -2.02
N PHE A 18 3.50 13.05 -1.04
CA PHE A 18 2.31 12.61 -0.30
C PHE A 18 1.07 13.46 -0.60
N ALA A 19 1.14 14.36 -1.59
CA ALA A 19 0.03 15.26 -1.93
C ALA A 19 -1.29 14.53 -2.27
N ASN A 20 -1.21 13.27 -2.71
CA ASN A 20 -2.38 12.46 -3.06
C ASN A 20 -2.96 11.67 -1.88
N VAL A 21 -2.40 11.82 -0.67
CA VAL A 21 -2.84 11.13 0.55
C VAL A 21 -3.74 12.05 1.35
N GLU A 22 -5.01 12.11 0.96
CA GLU A 22 -6.01 12.91 1.64
C GLU A 22 -6.93 12.01 2.46
N LEU A 23 -7.06 12.34 3.75
CA LEU A 23 -7.99 11.67 4.66
C LEU A 23 -8.99 12.70 5.16
N THR A 24 -10.25 12.27 5.28
CA THR A 24 -11.27 13.08 5.95
C THR A 24 -10.91 13.28 7.43
N ASP A 25 -11.44 14.34 8.04
CA ASP A 25 -11.21 14.63 9.47
C ASP A 25 -11.64 13.48 10.39
N GLU A 26 -12.71 12.78 10.01
CA GLU A 26 -13.20 11.59 10.70
C GLU A 26 -12.15 10.47 10.69
N ILE A 27 -11.63 10.11 9.52
CA ILE A 27 -10.61 9.05 9.38
C ILE A 27 -9.30 9.46 10.05
N ASN A 28 -8.91 10.73 9.94
CA ASN A 28 -7.73 11.25 10.63
C ASN A 28 -7.84 11.09 12.15
N ARG A 29 -8.97 11.49 12.74
CA ARG A 29 -9.21 11.35 14.18
C ARG A 29 -9.25 9.89 14.61
N TYR A 30 -9.90 9.04 13.82
CA TYR A 30 -9.93 7.60 14.05
C TYR A 30 -8.52 6.99 14.06
N PHE A 31 -7.67 7.36 13.11
CA PHE A 31 -6.28 6.86 13.05
C PHE A 31 -5.46 7.35 14.23
N GLN A 32 -5.59 8.62 14.62
CA GLN A 32 -4.91 9.16 15.80
C GLN A 32 -5.28 8.36 17.06
N ASN A 33 -6.56 8.07 17.26
CA ASN A 33 -7.03 7.30 18.41
C ASN A 33 -6.53 5.85 18.36
N CYS A 34 -6.52 5.21 17.19
CA CYS A 34 -5.96 3.88 17.02
C CYS A 34 -4.45 3.86 17.33
N ILE A 35 -3.67 4.81 16.79
CA ILE A 35 -2.21 4.86 16.97
C ILE A 35 -1.82 5.13 18.42
N LYS A 36 -2.62 5.90 19.16
CA LYS A 36 -2.45 6.14 20.60
C LYS A 36 -2.97 5.00 21.49
N ASP A 37 -3.39 3.88 20.89
CA ASP A 37 -4.02 2.73 21.57
C ASP A 37 -5.25 3.10 22.43
N LEU A 38 -5.92 4.22 22.13
CA LEU A 38 -7.16 4.63 22.81
C LEU A 38 -8.37 3.82 22.35
N ILE A 39 -8.35 3.40 21.09
CA ILE A 39 -9.36 2.52 20.49
C ILE A 39 -8.70 1.40 19.68
N GLY A 40 -9.42 0.29 19.51
CA GLY A 40 -8.99 -0.79 18.63
C GLY A 40 -9.22 -0.46 17.15
N LEU A 41 -8.38 -1.03 16.28
CA LEU A 41 -8.60 -0.96 14.84
C LEU A 41 -9.77 -1.89 14.45
N ASP A 42 -10.91 -1.31 14.10
CA ASP A 42 -12.04 -1.98 13.49
C ASP A 42 -11.69 -2.40 12.04
N PRO A 43 -11.73 -3.71 11.73
CA PRO A 43 -11.50 -4.21 10.38
C PRO A 43 -12.55 -3.76 9.36
N ASN A 44 -13.73 -3.28 9.79
CA ASN A 44 -14.75 -2.71 8.89
C ASN A 44 -14.44 -1.25 8.52
N ALA A 45 -13.72 -0.52 9.38
CA ALA A 45 -13.28 0.85 9.09
C ALA A 45 -12.03 0.84 8.19
N VAL A 46 -11.07 -0.02 8.52
CA VAL A 46 -9.79 -0.11 7.82
C VAL A 46 -9.33 -1.55 7.73
N MET A 47 -8.98 -1.97 6.52
CA MET A 47 -8.27 -3.22 6.30
C MET A 47 -6.90 -2.96 5.71
N ILE A 48 -5.88 -3.59 6.30
CA ILE A 48 -4.52 -3.57 5.78
C ILE A 48 -4.16 -4.97 5.30
N LYS A 49 -3.81 -5.09 4.01
CA LYS A 49 -3.28 -6.30 3.40
C LYS A 49 -1.78 -6.15 3.15
N VAL A 50 -1.04 -7.23 3.36
CA VAL A 50 0.38 -7.35 3.00
C VAL A 50 0.60 -8.54 2.09
N ALA A 51 1.47 -8.36 1.10
CA ALA A 51 1.99 -9.43 0.24
C ALA A 51 3.50 -9.27 0.07
N LYS A 52 4.22 -10.39 -0.10
CA LYS A 52 5.65 -10.37 -0.48
C LYS A 52 5.75 -10.22 -1.99
N LEU A 53 6.60 -9.32 -2.45
CA LEU A 53 6.86 -9.15 -3.88
C LEU A 53 7.65 -10.33 -4.43
N LYS A 54 7.32 -10.72 -5.66
CA LYS A 54 8.14 -11.59 -6.50
C LYS A 54 8.13 -11.07 -7.94
N CYS A 55 9.07 -11.53 -8.76
CA CYS A 55 9.03 -11.34 -10.20
C CYS A 55 9.06 -12.72 -10.86
N SER A 56 7.93 -13.19 -11.38
CA SER A 56 7.86 -14.56 -11.93
C SER A 56 8.63 -14.70 -13.24
N ARG A 57 9.02 -13.58 -13.87
CA ARG A 57 9.77 -13.52 -15.14
C ARG A 57 11.28 -13.30 -14.95
N ASN A 58 11.79 -13.34 -13.71
CA ASN A 58 13.20 -13.19 -13.36
C ASN A 58 13.88 -11.88 -13.85
N TYR A 59 13.12 -10.83 -14.20
CA TYR A 59 13.70 -9.51 -14.51
C TYR A 59 14.23 -8.80 -13.27
N TYR A 60 13.67 -9.10 -12.10
CA TYR A 60 14.07 -8.51 -10.82
C TYR A 60 14.42 -9.61 -9.83
N THR A 61 15.59 -9.50 -9.21
CA THR A 61 16.01 -10.34 -8.09
C THR A 61 15.28 -9.93 -6.82
N GLU A 62 15.30 -10.78 -5.77
CA GLU A 62 14.74 -10.37 -4.47
C GLU A 62 15.39 -9.09 -3.93
N GLU A 63 16.69 -8.91 -4.15
CA GLU A 63 17.43 -7.72 -3.73
C GLU A 63 16.93 -6.47 -4.46
N HIS A 64 16.74 -6.54 -5.78
CA HIS A 64 16.13 -5.45 -6.54
C HIS A 64 14.75 -5.08 -5.97
N LEU A 65 13.92 -6.07 -5.66
CA LEU A 65 12.58 -5.85 -5.10
C LEU A 65 12.62 -5.24 -3.69
N ARG A 66 13.64 -5.56 -2.87
CA ARG A 66 13.83 -4.94 -1.54
C ARG A 66 14.19 -3.46 -1.64
N GLY A 67 14.90 -3.06 -2.68
CA GLY A 67 15.29 -1.67 -2.93
C GLY A 67 14.16 -0.78 -3.44
N ILE A 68 13.03 -1.35 -3.88
CA ILE A 68 11.90 -0.56 -4.38
C ILE A 68 11.16 0.07 -3.20
N ILE A 69 11.04 1.40 -3.25
CA ILE A 69 10.23 2.20 -2.33
C ILE A 69 9.31 3.09 -3.15
N THR A 70 8.02 3.07 -2.84
CA THR A 70 7.03 3.96 -3.48
C THR A 70 6.44 4.91 -2.46
N ASN A 71 6.00 6.08 -2.92
CA ASN A 71 5.01 6.85 -2.18
C ASN A 71 3.68 6.08 -2.13
N PRO A 72 2.76 6.43 -1.21
CA PRO A 72 1.41 5.88 -1.23
C PRO A 72 0.70 6.30 -2.52
N VAL A 73 0.13 5.32 -3.21
CA VAL A 73 -0.57 5.49 -4.48
C VAL A 73 -2.04 5.17 -4.27
N LEU A 74 -2.91 6.11 -4.67
CA LEU A 74 -4.35 5.91 -4.68
C LEU A 74 -4.74 4.98 -5.83
N ARG A 75 -5.48 3.92 -5.52
CA ARG A 75 -6.04 2.94 -6.46
C ARG A 75 -7.56 2.88 -6.34
N LYS A 76 -8.24 2.94 -7.48
CA LYS A 76 -9.68 2.67 -7.58
C LYS A 76 -9.93 1.16 -7.69
N LEU A 77 -10.82 0.63 -6.85
CA LEU A 77 -11.23 -0.79 -6.77
C LEU A 77 -12.65 -1.03 -7.31
N GLY A 78 -13.26 -0.01 -7.92
CA GLY A 78 -14.64 0.02 -8.42
C GLY A 78 -15.18 1.45 -8.40
N GLU A 79 -16.49 1.61 -8.61
CA GLU A 79 -17.13 2.93 -8.73
C GLU A 79 -16.96 3.80 -7.48
N ASN A 80 -17.07 3.21 -6.28
CA ASN A 80 -17.03 3.94 -5.01
C ASN A 80 -16.05 3.34 -3.98
N ARG A 81 -15.04 2.59 -4.44
CA ARG A 81 -14.07 1.97 -3.54
C ARG A 81 -12.66 2.36 -3.92
N PHE A 82 -11.92 2.77 -2.91
CA PHE A 82 -10.55 3.22 -3.06
C PHE A 82 -9.65 2.50 -2.06
N SER A 83 -8.39 2.35 -2.45
CA SER A 83 -7.34 1.87 -1.58
C SER A 83 -6.10 2.70 -1.81
N TYR A 84 -5.24 2.71 -0.81
CA TYR A 84 -3.88 3.21 -0.94
C TYR A 84 -2.95 2.04 -0.90
N PHE A 85 -2.00 1.96 -1.82
CA PHE A 85 -0.93 0.99 -1.71
C PHE A 85 0.43 1.65 -1.67
N MET A 86 1.37 0.98 -1.02
CA MET A 86 2.77 1.36 -1.01
C MET A 86 3.65 0.13 -0.99
N ILE A 87 4.83 0.25 -1.59
CA ILE A 87 5.85 -0.79 -1.62
C ILE A 87 7.06 -0.30 -0.85
N PHE A 88 7.60 -1.15 0.02
CA PHE A 88 8.92 -0.97 0.62
C PHE A 88 9.47 -2.31 1.13
N SER A 89 10.80 -2.46 1.13
CA SER A 89 11.49 -3.63 1.68
C SER A 89 11.02 -4.97 1.09
N GLY A 90 10.60 -4.98 -0.18
CA GLY A 90 10.13 -6.18 -0.87
C GLY A 90 8.71 -6.61 -0.50
N TYR A 91 7.96 -5.75 0.18
CA TYR A 91 6.56 -5.98 0.53
C TYR A 91 5.66 -4.96 -0.14
N TYR A 92 4.48 -5.44 -0.51
CA TYR A 92 3.36 -4.66 -0.98
C TYR A 92 2.36 -4.52 0.17
N PHE A 93 1.98 -3.29 0.51
CA PHE A 93 0.97 -2.98 1.52
C PHE A 93 -0.20 -2.27 0.86
N GLU A 94 -1.42 -2.72 1.13
CA GLU A 94 -2.65 -2.10 0.65
C GLU A 94 -3.57 -1.77 1.82
N ILE A 95 -4.03 -0.53 1.87
CA ILE A 95 -4.86 0.05 2.91
C ILE A 95 -6.19 0.39 2.26
N MET A 96 -7.23 -0.34 2.63
CA MET A 96 -8.59 -0.11 2.19
C MET A 96 -9.34 0.64 3.30
N LEU A 97 -9.89 1.79 2.94
CA LEU A 97 -10.76 2.59 3.80
C LEU A 97 -12.21 2.23 3.51
N TYR A 98 -13.08 2.38 4.51
CA TYR A 98 -14.53 2.16 4.37
C TYR A 98 -14.86 0.78 3.79
N THR A 99 -14.26 -0.27 4.36
CA THR A 99 -14.48 -1.62 3.86
C THR A 99 -15.94 -2.02 4.05
N THR A 100 -16.56 -2.52 2.98
CA THR A 100 -17.94 -2.99 3.04
C THR A 100 -18.02 -4.17 4.03
N PRO A 101 -19.01 -4.20 4.94
CA PRO A 101 -19.25 -5.36 5.79
C PRO A 101 -19.35 -6.63 4.93
N GLY A 102 -18.56 -7.65 5.24
CA GLY A 102 -18.54 -8.92 4.49
C GLY A 102 -17.42 -9.06 3.45
N LEU A 103 -16.58 -8.03 3.23
CA LEU A 103 -15.29 -8.26 2.57
C LEU A 103 -14.52 -9.28 3.41
N LYS A 104 -14.17 -10.43 2.84
CA LYS A 104 -13.65 -11.59 3.59
C LYS A 104 -12.40 -11.20 4.37
N VAL A 105 -12.61 -10.85 5.64
CA VAL A 105 -11.59 -10.60 6.67
C VAL A 105 -10.71 -11.86 6.87
N SER A 106 -11.05 -13.01 6.26
CA SER A 106 -10.29 -14.27 6.30
C SER A 106 -9.22 -14.41 5.21
N GLU A 107 -8.96 -13.40 4.38
CA GLU A 107 -7.98 -13.51 3.30
C GLU A 107 -6.53 -13.53 3.81
N ALA A 108 -5.66 -14.24 3.08
CA ALA A 108 -4.22 -14.26 3.35
C ALA A 108 -3.66 -12.82 3.26
N GLY A 109 -2.70 -12.49 4.12
CA GLY A 109 -2.07 -11.18 4.16
C GLY A 109 -2.84 -10.10 4.93
N VAL A 110 -4.08 -10.34 5.38
CA VAL A 110 -4.81 -9.36 6.20
C VAL A 110 -4.19 -9.26 7.61
N LEU A 111 -3.77 -8.05 7.98
CA LEU A 111 -3.24 -7.76 9.32
C LEU A 111 -4.38 -7.69 10.34
N LYS A 112 -4.27 -8.47 11.42
CA LYS A 112 -5.22 -8.47 12.54
C LYS A 112 -4.47 -8.40 13.86
N LYS A 113 -4.93 -7.56 14.79
CA LYS A 113 -4.29 -7.38 16.11
C LYS A 113 -4.15 -8.69 16.89
N ASN A 114 -5.17 -9.56 16.82
CA ASN A 114 -5.24 -10.78 17.63
C ASN A 114 -4.78 -12.07 16.91
N LYS A 115 -4.20 -11.96 15.71
CA LYS A 115 -3.76 -13.14 14.95
C LYS A 115 -2.26 -13.37 15.17
N ARG A 116 -1.91 -14.49 15.81
CA ARG A 116 -0.51 -14.87 16.08
C ARG A 116 0.27 -15.28 14.83
N ILE A 117 -0.43 -15.77 13.80
CA ILE A 117 0.17 -16.28 12.56
C ILE A 117 -0.36 -15.48 11.38
N LEU A 118 0.54 -14.84 10.63
CA LEU A 118 0.23 -14.14 9.41
C LEU A 118 0.75 -14.94 8.20
N LYS A 119 -0.17 -15.51 7.42
CA LYS A 119 0.17 -16.09 6.11
C LYS A 119 0.26 -14.97 5.09
N VAL A 120 1.48 -14.65 4.66
CA VAL A 120 1.74 -13.59 3.68
C VAL A 120 1.76 -14.20 2.27
N PRO A 121 0.83 -13.83 1.38
CA PRO A 121 0.84 -14.30 0.00
C PRO A 121 1.95 -13.62 -0.81
N TYR A 122 2.30 -14.20 -1.95
CA TYR A 122 3.14 -13.54 -2.94
C TYR A 122 2.29 -12.76 -3.95
N ILE A 123 2.77 -11.61 -4.38
CA ILE A 123 2.22 -10.85 -5.52
C ILE A 123 3.34 -10.60 -6.53
N ASP A 124 3.04 -10.79 -7.81
CA ASP A 124 4.00 -10.46 -8.87
C ASP A 124 4.04 -8.95 -9.06
N ILE A 125 5.23 -8.35 -9.03
CA ILE A 125 5.38 -6.91 -9.25
C ILE A 125 4.85 -6.48 -10.62
N LEU A 126 4.92 -7.36 -11.62
CA LEU A 126 4.43 -7.09 -12.97
C LEU A 126 2.91 -7.28 -13.10
N SER A 127 2.24 -7.82 -12.07
CA SER A 127 0.78 -7.83 -12.01
C SER A 127 0.20 -6.55 -11.39
N ILE A 128 1.05 -5.61 -10.95
CA ILE A 128 0.63 -4.33 -10.38
C ILE A 128 0.63 -3.27 -11.51
N PRO A 129 -0.55 -2.86 -12.03
CA PRO A 129 -0.61 -2.00 -13.22
C PRO A 129 0.12 -0.66 -13.05
N GLU A 130 0.06 -0.07 -11.86
CA GLU A 130 0.73 1.17 -11.55
C GLU A 130 2.26 1.04 -11.59
N MET A 131 2.80 -0.13 -11.18
CA MET A 131 4.24 -0.40 -11.26
C MET A 131 4.68 -0.60 -12.70
N VAL A 132 3.90 -1.34 -13.50
CA VAL A 132 4.18 -1.51 -14.94
C VAL A 132 4.20 -0.15 -15.65
N LYS A 133 3.22 0.72 -15.39
CA LYS A 133 3.19 2.08 -15.91
C LYS A 133 4.42 2.90 -15.49
N ALA A 134 4.82 2.79 -14.22
CA ALA A 134 6.00 3.48 -13.72
C ALA A 134 7.28 3.00 -14.44
N PHE A 135 7.47 1.70 -14.60
CA PHE A 135 8.63 1.14 -15.30
C PHE A 135 8.69 1.55 -16.77
N LEU A 136 7.55 1.55 -17.47
CA LEU A 136 7.48 2.00 -18.87
C LEU A 136 7.86 3.48 -18.99
N LYS A 137 7.34 4.33 -18.09
CA LYS A 137 7.67 5.75 -18.05
C LYS A 137 9.16 5.99 -17.79
N THR A 138 9.77 5.25 -16.87
CA THR A 138 11.22 5.33 -16.61
C THR A 138 12.02 4.94 -17.85
N ARG A 139 11.60 3.91 -18.58
CA ARG A 139 12.25 3.48 -19.83
C ARG A 139 12.19 4.56 -20.92
N GLU A 140 11.07 5.25 -21.06
CA GLU A 140 10.91 6.34 -22.03
C GLU A 140 11.84 7.52 -21.70
N LEU A 141 11.94 7.90 -20.43
CA LEU A 141 12.85 8.95 -19.98
C LEU A 141 14.31 8.61 -20.27
N GLN A 142 14.73 7.35 -20.04
CA GLN A 142 16.09 6.91 -20.36
C GLN A 142 16.40 7.01 -21.87
N LYS A 143 15.44 6.66 -22.73
CA LYS A 143 15.62 6.80 -24.19
C LYS A 143 15.80 8.25 -24.61
N SER A 144 15.04 9.19 -24.01
CA SER A 144 15.16 10.62 -24.33
C SER A 144 16.51 11.23 -23.89
N GLN A 145 17.17 10.63 -22.91
CA GLN A 145 18.47 11.10 -22.40
C GLN A 145 19.68 10.55 -23.19
N GLN A 146 19.48 9.55 -24.06
CA GLN A 146 20.53 8.97 -24.91
C GLN A 146 20.67 9.64 -26.29
N VAL A 147 19.92 10.71 -26.57
CA VAL A 147 19.90 11.42 -27.87
C VAL A 147 20.73 12.73 -27.82
N PHE A 148 21.67 12.85 -26.88
CA PHE A 148 22.61 13.98 -26.78
C PHE A 148 24.05 13.49 -26.81
#